data_AF-A0A520V2X0-F1
#
_entry.id   AF-A0A520V2X0-F1
#
_cell.length_a   1.000
_cell.length_b   1.000
_cell.length_c   1.000
_cell.angle_alpha   90.00
_cell.angle_beta   90.00
_cell.angle_gamma   90.00
#
_symmetry.space_group_name_H-M   'P 1'
#
loop_
_entity.id
_entity.type
_entity.pdbx_description
1 polymer ?
#
loop_
_entity_poly.entity_id
_entity_poly.type
_entity_poly.pdbx_seq_one_letter_code
_entity_poly.pdbx_strand_id
1 'polypeptide(L)'
;MSKEKQKKFGKPKSFSKYSNSNLDPLQKTSLLSKIFGNQKKLDDARKSFFSSYKFESNINPLRLITFLLLISIFLGFGMFFIERSNEKIYTNWKYQGISSVPPSNISNFDQVIDFSKKENLSNCDSLDPKLLLEGICDIPLKYVDEMNSTQSRSQVLYIFQFLLMFILFFPLGTFFHRALRNIKTLKYETSISPEKSIVWIYFGIFLYFLAVFVSKFISKDFNISFAIVFLSFIFLSYRLYKIFIEIYKGSLLVKTDKSFSILTNKFKLWFVSYISIMFFNPSIITRFWAYNIGNVNDLADATKLMYYSSGVIILFCFFSVVLVAEIYKLQEIKNLKFGSITVDPLQ
;
A
#
# COMPACT_ATOMS: atom_id res chain seq x y z
N MET A 1 -39.24 19.04 34.10
CA MET A 1 -37.81 19.24 33.72
C MET A 1 -36.98 18.13 34.32
N SER A 2 -36.58 17.15 33.51
CA SER A 2 -35.79 15.99 33.94
C SER A 2 -34.36 16.12 33.42
N LYS A 3 -33.38 16.11 34.32
CA LYS A 3 -31.95 16.06 33.99
C LYS A 3 -31.60 14.64 33.52
N GLU A 4 -31.30 14.46 32.23
CA GLU A 4 -30.72 13.21 31.73
C GLU A 4 -29.32 13.00 32.32
N LYS A 5 -29.16 11.92 33.11
CA LYS A 5 -27.86 11.46 33.60
C LYS A 5 -27.05 10.90 32.42
N GLN A 6 -25.89 11.51 32.15
CA GLN A 6 -24.86 10.93 31.28
C GLN A 6 -24.53 9.50 31.74
N LYS A 7 -24.73 8.51 30.86
CA LYS A 7 -24.28 7.13 31.08
C LYS A 7 -22.75 7.10 31.04
N LYS A 8 -22.11 7.17 32.21
CA LYS A 8 -20.72 6.74 32.38
C LYS A 8 -20.62 5.28 31.95
N PHE A 9 -19.63 4.94 31.12
CA PHE A 9 -19.29 3.54 30.85
C PHE A 9 -18.94 2.87 32.18
N GLY A 10 -19.88 2.12 32.74
CA GLY A 10 -19.63 1.27 33.88
C GLY A 10 -18.64 0.19 33.48
N LYS A 11 -17.67 -0.11 34.36
CA LYS A 11 -16.80 -1.27 34.21
C LYS A 11 -17.65 -2.50 33.87
N PRO A 12 -17.30 -3.31 32.86
CA PRO A 12 -18.02 -4.54 32.59
C PRO A 12 -17.99 -5.41 33.86
N LYS A 13 -19.18 -5.74 34.40
CA LYS A 13 -19.36 -6.57 35.60
C LYS A 13 -18.90 -8.02 35.42
N SER A 14 -18.34 -8.39 34.27
CA SER A 14 -18.06 -9.78 33.93
C SER A 14 -16.81 -10.39 34.56
N PHE A 15 -16.03 -9.65 35.37
CA PHE A 15 -14.84 -10.24 36.03
C PHE A 15 -14.62 -9.85 37.50
N SER A 16 -15.53 -9.07 38.12
CA SER A 16 -15.39 -8.69 39.53
C SER A 16 -15.61 -9.82 40.54
N LYS A 17 -15.83 -11.06 40.08
CA LYS A 17 -16.00 -12.24 40.95
C LYS A 17 -14.72 -12.98 41.29
N TYR A 18 -13.56 -12.60 40.74
CA TYR A 18 -12.30 -13.33 40.96
C TYR A 18 -11.34 -12.65 41.95
N SER A 19 -11.75 -11.59 42.65
CA SER A 19 -10.91 -10.93 43.66
C SER A 19 -11.15 -11.39 45.10
N ASN A 20 -11.85 -12.50 45.32
CA ASN A 20 -11.91 -13.10 46.65
C ASN A 20 -10.74 -14.07 46.83
N SER A 21 -9.79 -13.67 47.64
CA SER A 21 -8.52 -14.34 47.94
C SER A 21 -8.65 -15.60 48.80
N ASN A 22 -9.76 -16.35 48.73
CA ASN A 22 -10.01 -17.56 49.54
C ASN A 22 -10.69 -18.67 48.72
N LEU A 23 -10.10 -19.10 47.60
CA LEU A 23 -10.58 -20.26 46.85
C LEU A 23 -9.40 -21.14 46.40
N ASP A 24 -9.57 -22.44 46.65
CA ASP A 24 -8.61 -23.55 46.57
C ASP A 24 -7.53 -23.53 45.47
N PRO A 25 -6.33 -24.10 45.73
CA PRO A 25 -5.21 -24.17 44.78
C PRO A 25 -5.44 -25.11 43.58
N LEU A 26 -6.68 -25.58 43.35
CA LEU A 26 -7.05 -26.49 42.26
C LEU A 26 -8.09 -25.91 41.29
N GLN A 27 -8.40 -24.61 41.35
CA GLN A 27 -9.29 -24.00 40.37
C GLN A 27 -8.60 -23.79 39.01
N LYS A 28 -8.80 -24.79 38.14
CA LYS A 28 -8.83 -24.75 36.67
C LYS A 28 -8.32 -23.44 36.07
N THR A 29 -7.06 -23.46 35.64
CA THR A 29 -6.48 -22.44 34.77
C THR A 29 -7.38 -22.25 33.54
N SER A 30 -8.07 -21.11 33.46
CA SER A 30 -8.90 -20.79 32.29
C SER A 30 -8.01 -20.74 31.05
N LEU A 31 -8.53 -21.15 29.89
CA LEU A 31 -7.82 -21.09 28.60
C LEU A 31 -7.22 -19.70 28.32
N LEU A 32 -7.88 -18.65 28.79
CA LEU A 32 -7.42 -17.26 28.77
C LEU A 32 -6.10 -17.05 29.54
N SER A 33 -5.96 -17.64 30.73
CA SER A 33 -4.73 -17.55 31.53
C SER A 33 -3.55 -18.31 30.91
N LYS A 34 -3.83 -19.36 30.12
CA LYS A 34 -2.82 -20.12 29.36
C LYS A 34 -2.37 -19.39 28.09
N ILE A 35 -3.27 -18.70 27.40
CA ILE A 35 -2.99 -18.02 26.13
C ILE A 35 -2.35 -16.64 26.34
N PHE A 36 -2.82 -15.88 27.34
CA PHE A 36 -2.42 -14.47 27.54
C PHE A 36 -1.53 -14.24 28.77
N GLY A 37 -1.18 -15.31 29.49
CA GLY A 37 -0.32 -15.25 30.67
C GLY A 37 -1.02 -14.71 31.93
N ASN A 38 -0.20 -14.40 32.95
CA ASN A 38 -0.63 -13.99 34.28
C ASN A 38 -1.59 -12.78 34.24
N GLN A 39 -2.77 -12.91 34.83
CA GLN A 39 -3.83 -11.89 34.86
C GLN A 39 -3.35 -10.51 35.34
N LYS A 40 -2.40 -10.48 36.29
CA LYS A 40 -1.78 -9.25 36.75
C LYS A 40 -1.01 -8.51 35.65
N LYS A 41 -0.30 -9.24 34.78
CA LYS A 41 0.39 -8.66 33.61
C LYS A 41 -0.59 -8.12 32.58
N LEU A 42 -1.75 -8.77 32.41
CA LEU A 42 -2.82 -8.27 31.54
C LEU A 42 -3.46 -7.00 32.08
N ASP A 43 -3.71 -6.93 33.39
CA ASP A 43 -4.24 -5.74 34.04
C ASP A 43 -3.22 -4.58 34.05
N ASP A 44 -1.94 -4.87 34.25
CA ASP A 44 -0.87 -3.87 34.15
C ASP A 44 -0.66 -3.41 32.70
N ALA A 45 -0.73 -4.32 31.72
CA ALA A 45 -0.73 -3.97 30.30
C ALA A 45 -1.93 -3.08 29.96
N ARG A 46 -3.11 -3.40 30.49
CA ARG A 46 -4.33 -2.59 30.35
C ARG A 46 -4.18 -1.21 30.96
N LYS A 47 -3.62 -1.10 32.17
CA LYS A 47 -3.31 0.20 32.81
C LYS A 47 -2.31 1.01 31.99
N SER A 48 -1.28 0.37 31.41
CA SER A 48 -0.33 1.04 30.52
C SER A 48 -0.99 1.51 29.23
N PHE A 49 -1.93 0.72 28.68
CA PHE A 49 -2.64 1.03 27.44
C PHE A 49 -3.56 2.24 27.58
N PHE A 50 -4.18 2.39 28.76
CA PHE A 50 -5.01 3.54 29.11
C PHE A 50 -4.24 4.63 29.87
N SER A 51 -2.92 4.68 29.72
CA SER A 51 -2.12 5.76 30.31
C SER A 51 -2.47 7.09 29.65
N SER A 52 -2.45 8.14 30.48
CA SER A 52 -2.64 9.50 30.00
C SER A 52 -1.49 9.90 29.08
N TYR A 53 -1.79 10.67 28.05
CA TYR A 53 -0.81 11.05 27.03
C TYR A 53 -0.83 12.55 26.76
N LYS A 54 0.32 13.06 26.33
CA LYS A 54 0.55 14.46 25.99
C LYS A 54 0.83 14.59 24.49
N PHE A 55 0.89 15.81 24.00
CA PHE A 55 1.32 16.08 22.64
C PHE A 55 2.72 15.52 22.41
N GLU A 56 2.89 14.80 21.31
CA GLU A 56 4.17 14.26 20.89
C GLU A 56 4.53 14.77 19.49
N SER A 57 5.77 15.21 19.32
CA SER A 57 6.24 15.67 18.01
C SER A 57 6.35 14.50 17.02
N ASN A 58 5.96 14.77 15.77
CA ASN A 58 6.00 13.79 14.68
C ASN A 58 7.29 13.86 13.85
N ILE A 59 8.31 14.60 14.30
CA ILE A 59 9.54 14.86 13.54
C ILE A 59 10.33 13.58 13.20
N ASN A 60 10.45 12.62 14.11
CA ASN A 60 11.21 11.39 13.87
C ASN A 60 10.52 10.48 12.84
N PRO A 61 9.22 10.15 12.98
CA PRO A 61 8.48 9.47 11.92
C PRO A 61 8.53 10.23 10.59
N LEU A 62 8.39 11.56 10.60
CA LEU A 62 8.47 12.38 9.38
C LEU A 62 9.82 12.22 8.66
N ARG A 63 10.95 12.28 9.38
CA ARG A 63 12.29 12.09 8.81
C ARG A 63 12.43 10.71 8.16
N LEU A 64 11.99 9.66 8.86
CA LEU A 64 12.04 8.29 8.35
C LEU A 64 11.14 8.10 7.12
N ILE A 65 9.89 8.60 7.16
CA ILE A 65 8.97 8.58 6.01
C ILE A 65 9.59 9.30 4.82
N THR A 66 10.13 10.50 5.04
CA THR A 66 10.73 11.31 3.97
C THR A 66 11.91 10.59 3.34
N PHE A 67 12.81 10.02 4.14
CA PHE A 67 13.94 9.24 3.66
C PHE A 67 13.50 8.05 2.80
N LEU A 68 12.56 7.24 3.29
CA LEU A 68 12.07 6.06 2.56
C LEU A 68 11.31 6.45 1.28
N LEU A 69 10.52 7.52 1.30
CA LEU A 69 9.83 8.02 0.10
C LEU A 69 10.81 8.61 -0.93
N LEU A 70 11.92 9.21 -0.52
CA LEU A 70 12.97 9.66 -1.44
C LEU A 70 13.66 8.47 -2.12
N ILE A 71 13.98 7.40 -1.39
CA ILE A 71 14.48 6.15 -1.99
C ILE A 71 13.47 5.62 -3.01
N SER A 72 12.18 5.62 -2.67
CA SER A 72 11.10 5.18 -3.56
C SER A 72 11.03 6.03 -4.84
N ILE A 73 11.27 7.34 -4.75
CA ILE A 73 11.35 8.22 -5.92
C ILE A 73 12.53 7.84 -6.82
N PHE A 74 13.71 7.59 -6.25
CA PHE A 74 14.88 7.15 -7.02
C PHE A 74 14.66 5.80 -7.70
N LEU A 75 14.07 4.82 -6.99
CA LEU A 75 13.68 3.54 -7.58
C LEU A 75 12.65 3.74 -8.71
N GLY A 76 11.67 4.65 -8.51
CA GLY A 76 10.70 5.06 -9.52
C GLY A 76 11.36 5.56 -10.80
N PHE A 77 12.38 6.43 -10.70
CA PHE A 77 13.13 6.88 -11.87
C PHE A 77 13.89 5.73 -12.54
N GLY A 78 14.52 4.85 -11.76
CA GLY A 78 15.19 3.66 -12.28
C GLY A 78 14.25 2.76 -13.10
N MET A 79 13.08 2.43 -12.55
CA MET A 79 12.05 1.65 -13.25
C MET A 79 11.56 2.36 -14.51
N PHE A 80 11.34 3.67 -14.45
CA PHE A 80 10.92 4.46 -15.62
C PHE A 80 11.90 4.33 -16.79
N PHE A 81 13.20 4.46 -16.54
CA PHE A 81 14.21 4.36 -17.60
C PHE A 81 14.37 2.94 -18.13
N ILE A 82 14.31 1.93 -17.26
CA ILE A 82 14.36 0.52 -17.67
C ILE A 82 13.19 0.21 -18.59
N GLU A 83 11.96 0.54 -18.19
CA GLU A 83 10.77 0.22 -18.97
C GLU A 83 10.71 1.01 -20.28
N ARG A 84 11.18 2.26 -20.29
CA ARG A 84 11.34 3.01 -21.54
C ARG A 84 12.39 2.40 -22.47
N SER A 85 13.44 1.79 -21.91
CA SER A 85 14.42 1.04 -22.71
C SER A 85 13.80 -0.25 -23.27
N ASN A 86 13.02 -0.98 -22.46
CA ASN A 86 12.33 -2.19 -22.87
C ASN A 86 11.33 -1.91 -24.01
N GLU A 87 10.56 -0.82 -23.90
CA GLU A 87 9.64 -0.38 -24.96
C GLU A 87 10.37 -0.19 -26.31
N LYS A 88 11.56 0.42 -26.30
CA LYS A 88 12.37 0.59 -27.52
C LYS A 88 12.77 -0.74 -28.14
N ILE A 89 13.10 -1.74 -27.32
CA ILE A 89 13.44 -3.08 -27.79
C ILE A 89 12.21 -3.72 -28.47
N TYR A 90 11.06 -3.68 -27.82
CA TYR A 90 9.83 -4.28 -28.37
C TYR A 90 9.32 -3.56 -29.62
N THR A 91 9.47 -2.24 -29.68
CA THR A 91 9.16 -1.47 -30.90
C THR A 91 10.15 -1.76 -32.04
N ASN A 92 11.42 -2.02 -31.74
CA ASN A 92 12.39 -2.47 -32.74
C ASN A 92 12.05 -3.85 -33.30
N TRP A 93 11.62 -4.80 -32.45
CA TRP A 93 11.16 -6.11 -32.92
C TRP A 93 9.99 -5.99 -33.89
N LYS A 94 9.06 -5.08 -33.63
CA LYS A 94 7.99 -4.74 -34.58
C LYS A 94 8.53 -4.25 -35.92
N TYR A 95 9.51 -3.36 -35.93
CA TYR A 95 10.14 -2.90 -37.17
C TYR A 95 10.89 -4.01 -37.92
N GLN A 96 11.34 -5.04 -37.20
CA GLN A 96 11.94 -6.25 -37.76
C GLN A 96 10.91 -7.28 -38.25
N GLY A 97 9.60 -6.99 -38.11
CA GLY A 97 8.52 -7.86 -38.57
C GLY A 97 8.08 -8.92 -37.54
N ILE A 98 8.59 -8.87 -36.31
CA ILE A 98 8.23 -9.82 -35.26
C ILE A 98 6.84 -9.48 -34.71
N SER A 99 5.96 -10.49 -34.71
CA SER A 99 4.55 -10.33 -34.34
C SER A 99 4.18 -10.97 -33.01
N SER A 100 4.73 -12.16 -32.71
CA SER A 100 4.47 -12.92 -31.49
C SER A 100 5.50 -12.63 -30.40
N VAL A 101 5.08 -12.81 -29.15
CA VAL A 101 5.94 -12.56 -28.00
C VAL A 101 6.91 -13.72 -27.81
N PRO A 102 8.23 -13.48 -27.74
CA PRO A 102 9.21 -14.52 -27.46
C PRO A 102 8.96 -15.16 -26.08
N PRO A 103 9.25 -16.46 -25.89
CA PRO A 103 9.21 -17.06 -24.58
C PRO A 103 10.23 -16.40 -23.64
N SER A 104 9.94 -16.36 -22.35
CA SER A 104 10.79 -15.72 -21.35
C SER A 104 11.86 -16.63 -20.75
N ASN A 105 11.85 -17.93 -21.08
CA ASN A 105 12.80 -18.89 -20.55
C ASN A 105 13.27 -19.86 -21.64
N ILE A 106 14.58 -19.88 -21.87
CA ILE A 106 15.28 -20.77 -22.80
C ILE A 106 15.09 -22.25 -22.43
N SER A 107 14.90 -22.54 -21.15
CA SER A 107 14.74 -23.91 -20.64
C SER A 107 13.52 -24.64 -21.23
N ASN A 108 12.51 -23.89 -21.69
CA ASN A 108 11.35 -24.44 -22.39
C ASN A 108 11.59 -24.40 -23.89
N PHE A 109 12.53 -25.23 -24.36
CA PHE A 109 12.99 -25.17 -25.74
C PHE A 109 11.88 -25.43 -26.78
N ASP A 110 10.86 -26.22 -26.44
CA ASP A 110 9.67 -26.42 -27.29
C ASP A 110 8.97 -25.09 -27.64
N GLN A 111 8.91 -24.16 -26.69
CA GLN A 111 8.33 -22.83 -26.92
C GLN A 111 9.20 -21.96 -27.84
N VAL A 112 10.51 -22.19 -27.83
CA VAL A 112 11.46 -21.52 -28.72
C VAL A 112 11.25 -21.99 -30.15
N ILE A 113 11.11 -23.31 -30.36
CA ILE A 113 10.78 -23.91 -31.66
C ILE A 113 9.43 -23.39 -32.17
N ASP A 114 8.39 -23.38 -31.32
CA ASP A 114 7.06 -22.88 -31.68
C ASP A 114 7.07 -21.39 -32.07
N PHE A 115 7.83 -20.57 -31.34
CA PHE A 115 8.04 -19.16 -31.68
C PHE A 115 8.76 -19.02 -33.03
N SER A 116 9.82 -19.80 -33.25
CA SER A 116 10.58 -19.82 -34.50
C SER A 116 9.69 -20.12 -35.71
N LYS A 117 8.83 -21.14 -35.59
CA LYS A 117 7.87 -21.53 -36.63
C LYS A 117 6.82 -20.46 -36.90
N LYS A 118 6.31 -19.81 -35.86
CA LYS A 118 5.30 -18.73 -36.01
C LYS A 118 5.85 -17.50 -36.71
N GLU A 119 7.09 -17.13 -36.40
CA GLU A 119 7.75 -15.95 -36.96
C GLU A 119 8.53 -16.23 -38.25
N ASN A 120 8.54 -17.49 -38.73
CA ASN A 120 9.37 -17.95 -39.85
C ASN A 120 10.85 -17.58 -39.69
N LEU A 121 11.34 -17.56 -38.45
CA LEU A 121 12.74 -17.29 -38.13
C LEU A 121 13.48 -18.62 -38.21
N SER A 122 14.34 -18.83 -39.21
CA SER A 122 15.25 -19.99 -39.32
C SER A 122 14.61 -21.40 -39.41
N ASN A 123 15.44 -22.41 -39.72
CA ASN A 123 15.08 -23.83 -39.75
C ASN A 123 15.11 -24.46 -38.33
N CYS A 124 14.87 -23.69 -37.27
CA CYS A 124 14.84 -24.22 -35.91
C CYS A 124 13.62 -25.13 -35.71
N ASP A 125 13.78 -26.41 -36.04
CA ASP A 125 12.72 -27.42 -36.08
C ASP A 125 13.05 -28.70 -35.30
N SER A 126 14.27 -28.81 -34.75
CA SER A 126 14.80 -30.02 -34.14
C SER A 126 15.41 -29.76 -32.75
N LEU A 127 15.30 -30.77 -31.89
CA LEU A 127 15.92 -30.84 -30.56
C LEU A 127 17.29 -31.56 -30.59
N ASP A 128 17.80 -31.90 -31.77
CA ASP A 128 19.09 -32.61 -31.91
C ASP A 128 20.25 -31.73 -31.41
N PRO A 129 21.01 -32.18 -30.38
CA PRO A 129 22.14 -31.44 -29.83
C PRO A 129 23.18 -31.01 -30.87
N LYS A 130 23.41 -31.81 -31.93
CA LYS A 130 24.39 -31.46 -32.97
C LYS A 130 23.93 -30.28 -33.82
N LEU A 131 22.67 -30.27 -34.21
CA LEU A 131 22.04 -29.19 -34.98
C LEU A 131 21.94 -27.89 -34.16
N LEU A 132 21.73 -28.02 -32.85
CA LEU A 132 21.77 -26.89 -31.93
C LEU A 132 23.17 -26.29 -31.79
N LEU A 133 24.22 -27.12 -31.75
CA LEU A 133 25.63 -26.68 -31.75
C LEU A 133 26.04 -26.01 -33.08
N GLU A 134 25.37 -26.34 -34.18
CA GLU A 134 25.56 -25.71 -35.49
C GLU A 134 24.86 -24.33 -35.60
N GLY A 135 24.13 -23.89 -34.55
CA GLY A 135 23.56 -22.55 -34.47
C GLY A 135 22.22 -22.38 -35.20
N ILE A 136 21.53 -23.48 -35.52
CA ILE A 136 20.26 -23.45 -36.28
C ILE A 136 19.16 -22.64 -35.56
N CYS A 137 19.26 -22.50 -34.24
CA CYS A 137 18.32 -21.76 -33.40
C CYS A 137 18.88 -20.44 -32.83
N ASP A 138 20.02 -19.93 -33.32
CA ASP A 138 20.66 -18.74 -32.74
C ASP A 138 19.78 -17.47 -32.85
N ILE A 139 19.06 -17.33 -33.98
CA ILE A 139 18.17 -16.18 -34.22
C ILE A 139 17.00 -16.14 -33.21
N PRO A 140 16.17 -17.19 -33.06
CA PRO A 140 15.11 -17.18 -32.06
C PRO A 140 15.67 -17.08 -30.63
N LEU A 141 16.81 -17.73 -30.33
CA LEU A 141 17.44 -17.65 -29.01
C LEU A 141 17.85 -16.22 -28.63
N LYS A 142 18.32 -15.42 -29.58
CA LYS A 142 18.62 -14.01 -29.34
C LYS A 142 17.41 -13.22 -28.83
N TYR A 143 16.23 -13.42 -29.41
CA TYR A 143 15.01 -12.75 -28.96
C TYR A 143 14.56 -13.22 -27.58
N VAL A 144 14.76 -14.50 -27.27
CA VAL A 144 14.48 -15.09 -25.95
C VAL A 144 15.43 -14.54 -24.89
N ASP A 145 16.71 -14.40 -25.20
CA ASP A 145 17.72 -13.80 -24.32
C ASP A 145 17.41 -12.32 -24.04
N GLU A 146 17.06 -11.57 -25.08
CA GLU A 146 16.63 -10.18 -24.94
C GLU A 146 15.38 -10.09 -24.06
N MET A 147 14.36 -10.94 -24.28
CA MET A 147 13.13 -11.01 -23.48
C MET A 147 13.39 -11.36 -22.01
N ASN A 148 14.28 -12.32 -21.75
CA ASN A 148 14.65 -12.70 -20.39
C ASN A 148 15.36 -11.55 -19.67
N SER A 149 16.30 -10.89 -20.36
CA SER A 149 17.04 -9.74 -19.82
C SER A 149 16.11 -8.55 -19.50
N THR A 150 15.15 -8.22 -20.36
CA THR A 150 14.22 -7.10 -20.13
C THR A 150 13.29 -7.37 -18.94
N GLN A 151 12.75 -8.58 -18.82
CA GLN A 151 11.88 -8.96 -17.69
C GLN A 151 12.64 -8.98 -16.36
N SER A 152 13.81 -9.58 -16.32
CA SER A 152 14.61 -9.75 -15.08
C SER A 152 14.98 -8.41 -14.45
N ARG A 153 15.48 -7.45 -15.25
CA ARG A 153 15.90 -6.13 -14.76
C ARG A 153 14.77 -5.34 -14.12
N SER A 154 13.59 -5.39 -14.74
CA SER A 154 12.41 -4.67 -14.24
C SER A 154 11.85 -5.29 -12.96
N GLN A 155 11.72 -6.63 -12.93
CA GLN A 155 11.17 -7.36 -11.77
C GLN A 155 11.96 -7.11 -10.49
N VAL A 156 13.29 -7.09 -10.56
CA VAL A 156 14.15 -6.86 -9.38
C VAL A 156 13.84 -5.50 -8.72
N LEU A 157 13.75 -4.43 -9.50
CA LEU A 157 13.43 -3.11 -8.95
C LEU A 157 12.00 -3.05 -8.40
N TYR A 158 11.03 -3.70 -9.06
CA TYR A 158 9.68 -3.79 -8.53
C TYR A 158 9.62 -4.52 -7.18
N ILE A 159 10.40 -5.59 -6.99
CA ILE A 159 10.46 -6.30 -5.70
C ILE A 159 11.02 -5.38 -4.61
N PHE A 160 12.12 -4.67 -4.87
CA PHE A 160 12.67 -3.71 -3.91
C PHE A 160 11.69 -2.59 -3.60
N GLN A 161 11.00 -2.06 -4.63
CA GLN A 161 9.98 -1.05 -4.46
C GLN A 161 8.81 -1.56 -3.60
N PHE A 162 8.34 -2.78 -3.83
CA PHE A 162 7.27 -3.39 -3.06
C PHE A 162 7.67 -3.59 -1.58
N LEU A 163 8.86 -4.10 -1.31
CA LEU A 163 9.39 -4.25 0.05
C LEU A 163 9.54 -2.90 0.75
N LEU A 164 10.02 -1.88 0.04
CA LEU A 164 10.12 -0.52 0.58
C LEU A 164 8.75 0.05 0.94
N MET A 165 7.74 -0.17 0.10
CA MET A 165 6.36 0.22 0.40
C MET A 165 5.83 -0.53 1.63
N PHE A 166 6.17 -1.79 1.83
CA PHE A 166 5.81 -2.55 3.03
C PHE A 166 6.48 -1.98 4.30
N ILE A 167 7.77 -1.65 4.23
CA ILE A 167 8.51 -1.03 5.36
C ILE A 167 7.88 0.31 5.74
N LEU A 168 7.37 1.08 4.78
CA LEU A 168 6.68 2.36 5.01
C LEU A 168 5.40 2.25 5.84
N PHE A 169 4.77 1.08 5.94
CA PHE A 169 3.56 0.90 6.76
C PHE A 169 3.79 1.29 8.20
N PHE A 170 4.91 0.89 8.78
CA PHE A 170 5.20 1.13 10.20
C PHE A 170 5.35 2.62 10.53
N PRO A 171 6.24 3.39 9.89
CA PRO A 171 6.40 4.80 10.23
C PRO A 171 5.19 5.64 9.82
N LEU A 172 4.48 5.32 8.72
CA LEU A 172 3.21 5.98 8.37
C LEU A 172 2.14 5.71 9.43
N GLY A 173 2.02 4.46 9.87
CA GLY A 173 1.14 4.07 10.96
C GLY A 173 1.40 4.86 12.23
N THR A 174 2.66 4.90 12.67
CA THR A 174 3.07 5.68 13.84
C THR A 174 2.74 7.17 13.66
N PHE A 175 3.05 7.74 12.49
CA PHE A 175 2.78 9.15 12.21
C PHE A 175 1.29 9.47 12.30
N PHE A 176 0.43 8.70 11.63
CA PHE A 176 -1.02 8.92 11.63
C PHE A 176 -1.64 8.62 12.98
N HIS A 177 -1.15 7.61 13.71
CA HIS A 177 -1.56 7.36 15.10
C HIS A 177 -1.33 8.57 15.97
N ARG A 178 -0.09 9.08 15.95
CA ARG A 178 0.30 10.21 16.76
C ARG A 178 -0.42 11.47 16.31
N ALA A 179 -0.62 11.68 15.01
CA ALA A 179 -1.38 12.81 14.49
C ALA A 179 -2.83 12.80 14.98
N LEU A 180 -3.48 11.63 15.02
CA LEU A 180 -4.84 11.47 15.56
C LEU A 180 -4.91 11.59 17.09
N ARG A 181 -3.88 11.19 17.83
CA ARG A 181 -3.80 11.47 19.27
C ARG A 181 -3.60 12.96 19.53
N ASN A 182 -2.72 13.59 18.75
CA ASN A 182 -2.34 14.98 18.92
C ASN A 182 -3.54 15.92 18.78
N ILE A 183 -4.48 15.67 17.86
CA ILE A 183 -5.67 16.53 17.75
C ILE A 183 -6.47 16.62 19.06
N LYS A 184 -6.59 15.51 19.82
CA LYS A 184 -7.24 15.54 21.16
C LYS A 184 -6.42 16.36 22.15
N THR A 185 -5.10 16.19 22.17
CA THR A 185 -4.21 17.00 23.02
C THR A 185 -4.24 18.48 22.64
N LEU A 186 -4.61 18.81 21.40
CA LEU A 186 -4.81 20.17 20.88
C LEU A 186 -6.25 20.68 21.09
N LYS A 187 -6.95 20.13 22.10
CA LYS A 187 -8.29 20.56 22.55
C LYS A 187 -9.36 20.43 21.46
N TYR A 188 -9.20 19.49 20.53
CA TYR A 188 -10.22 19.16 19.54
C TYR A 188 -10.98 17.90 19.96
N GLU A 189 -12.28 18.05 20.09
CA GLU A 189 -13.19 16.94 20.37
C GLU A 189 -13.44 16.15 19.08
N THR A 190 -13.07 14.87 19.10
CA THR A 190 -13.31 13.96 17.98
C THR A 190 -13.93 12.67 18.47
N SER A 191 -14.90 12.17 17.71
CA SER A 191 -15.51 10.86 17.94
C SER A 191 -14.63 9.70 17.45
N ILE A 192 -13.52 10.01 16.79
CA ILE A 192 -12.63 9.03 16.20
C ILE A 192 -11.60 8.54 17.24
N SER A 193 -11.47 7.22 17.35
CA SER A 193 -10.36 6.58 18.09
C SER A 193 -9.15 6.43 17.15
N PRO A 194 -7.95 6.89 17.55
CA PRO A 194 -6.72 6.70 16.79
C PRO A 194 -6.45 5.23 16.45
N GLU A 195 -6.64 4.34 17.42
CA GLU A 195 -6.37 2.90 17.32
C GLU A 195 -7.31 2.26 16.30
N LYS A 196 -8.62 2.50 16.44
CA LYS A 196 -9.62 1.98 15.49
C LYS A 196 -9.39 2.49 14.08
N SER A 197 -8.97 3.75 13.94
CA SER A 197 -8.73 4.37 12.65
C SER A 197 -7.63 3.68 11.86
N ILE A 198 -6.51 3.40 12.51
CA ILE A 198 -5.39 2.70 11.88
C ILE A 198 -5.75 1.29 11.51
N VAL A 199 -6.43 0.57 12.40
CA VAL A 199 -6.92 -0.79 12.12
C VAL A 199 -7.80 -0.78 10.86
N TRP A 200 -8.71 0.20 10.74
CA TRP A 200 -9.56 0.31 9.55
C TRP A 200 -8.80 0.71 8.28
N ILE A 201 -7.77 1.56 8.37
CA ILE A 201 -6.90 1.87 7.23
C ILE A 201 -6.16 0.60 6.78
N TYR A 202 -5.48 -0.09 7.69
CA TYR A 202 -4.71 -1.29 7.36
C TYR A 202 -5.60 -2.40 6.83
N PHE A 203 -6.78 -2.59 7.42
CA PHE A 203 -7.77 -3.51 6.90
C PHE A 203 -8.20 -3.11 5.47
N GLY A 204 -8.42 -1.82 5.20
CA GLY A 204 -8.74 -1.34 3.86
C GLY A 204 -7.61 -1.56 2.85
N ILE A 205 -6.36 -1.34 3.24
CA ILE A 205 -5.19 -1.60 2.40
C ILE A 205 -5.07 -3.10 2.09
N PHE A 206 -5.18 -3.94 3.13
CA PHE A 206 -5.17 -5.39 2.97
C PHE A 206 -6.30 -5.87 2.05
N LEU A 207 -7.52 -5.38 2.26
CA LEU A 207 -8.68 -5.72 1.44
C LEU A 207 -8.49 -5.31 -0.01
N TYR A 208 -7.92 -4.13 -0.26
CA TYR A 208 -7.59 -3.69 -1.62
C TYR A 208 -6.58 -4.64 -2.28
N PHE A 209 -5.46 -4.95 -1.63
CA PHE A 209 -4.49 -5.89 -2.19
C PHE A 209 -5.11 -7.27 -2.41
N LEU A 210 -5.83 -7.81 -1.43
CA LEU A 210 -6.52 -9.09 -1.57
C LEU A 210 -7.48 -9.08 -2.78
N ALA A 211 -8.26 -8.01 -2.95
CA ALA A 211 -9.16 -7.85 -4.08
C ALA A 211 -8.41 -7.86 -5.41
N VAL A 212 -7.29 -7.13 -5.53
CA VAL A 212 -6.48 -7.09 -6.76
C VAL A 212 -5.95 -8.48 -7.14
N PHE A 213 -5.52 -9.26 -6.16
CA PHE A 213 -4.95 -10.59 -6.43
C PHE A 213 -6.01 -11.67 -6.66
N VAL A 214 -7.16 -11.58 -6.00
CA VAL A 214 -8.19 -12.65 -6.00
C VAL A 214 -9.31 -12.41 -7.01
N SER A 215 -9.58 -11.16 -7.42
CA SER A 215 -10.72 -10.82 -8.29
C SER A 215 -10.78 -11.64 -9.58
N LYS A 216 -9.63 -11.84 -10.25
CA LYS A 216 -9.54 -12.59 -11.51
C LYS A 216 -9.67 -14.11 -11.32
N PHE A 217 -9.43 -14.61 -10.12
CA PHE A 217 -9.74 -16.00 -9.77
C PHE A 217 -11.23 -16.18 -9.49
N ILE A 218 -11.90 -15.17 -8.95
CA ILE A 218 -13.35 -15.19 -8.69
C ILE A 218 -14.14 -15.11 -10.01
N SER A 219 -13.71 -14.25 -10.95
CA SER A 219 -14.38 -14.11 -12.24
C SER A 219 -13.39 -13.80 -13.35
N LYS A 220 -13.62 -14.37 -14.54
CA LYS A 220 -12.90 -13.97 -15.76
C LYS A 220 -13.47 -12.69 -16.36
N ASP A 221 -14.74 -12.39 -16.08
CA ASP A 221 -15.41 -11.18 -16.55
C ASP A 221 -14.72 -9.93 -15.99
N PHE A 222 -14.40 -8.99 -16.86
CA PHE A 222 -13.68 -7.77 -16.50
C PHE A 222 -14.50 -6.91 -15.54
N ASN A 223 -15.80 -6.70 -15.80
CA ASN A 223 -16.65 -5.81 -15.02
C ASN A 223 -16.84 -6.34 -13.60
N ILE A 224 -17.11 -7.64 -13.45
CA ILE A 224 -17.25 -8.27 -12.14
C ILE A 224 -15.92 -8.21 -11.36
N SER A 225 -14.81 -8.57 -12.00
CA SER A 225 -13.49 -8.52 -11.36
C SER A 225 -13.12 -7.10 -10.93
N PHE A 226 -13.38 -6.12 -11.79
CA PHE A 226 -13.05 -4.73 -11.54
C PHE A 226 -13.94 -4.14 -10.45
N ALA A 227 -15.22 -4.51 -10.40
CA ALA A 227 -16.15 -4.08 -9.35
C ALA A 227 -15.67 -4.50 -7.94
N ILE A 228 -15.11 -5.70 -7.79
CA ILE A 228 -14.54 -6.17 -6.51
C ILE A 228 -13.37 -5.29 -6.05
N VAL A 229 -12.46 -4.96 -6.96
CA VAL A 229 -11.33 -4.05 -6.70
C VAL A 229 -11.82 -2.64 -6.39
N PHE A 230 -12.77 -2.14 -7.19
CA PHE A 230 -13.34 -0.81 -7.05
C PHE A 230 -14.06 -0.62 -5.70
N LEU A 231 -14.83 -1.61 -5.24
CA LEU A 231 -15.49 -1.57 -3.94
C LEU A 231 -14.48 -1.47 -2.78
N SER A 232 -13.40 -2.24 -2.86
CA SER A 232 -12.31 -2.22 -1.87
C SER A 232 -11.57 -0.87 -1.88
N PHE A 233 -11.36 -0.30 -3.07
CA PHE A 233 -10.83 1.06 -3.23
C PHE A 233 -11.74 2.13 -2.62
N ILE A 234 -13.06 2.08 -2.84
CA ILE A 234 -14.02 3.02 -2.24
C ILE A 234 -13.93 2.95 -0.72
N PHE A 235 -13.91 1.73 -0.17
CA PHE A 235 -13.81 1.53 1.27
C PHE A 235 -12.54 2.19 1.85
N LEU A 236 -11.37 1.92 1.27
CA LEU A 236 -10.11 2.51 1.71
C LEU A 236 -10.12 4.04 1.58
N SER A 237 -10.60 4.55 0.45
CA SER A 237 -10.66 5.98 0.16
C SER A 237 -11.56 6.73 1.16
N TYR A 238 -12.71 6.16 1.50
CA TYR A 238 -13.60 6.69 2.52
C TYR A 238 -12.92 6.75 3.89
N ARG A 239 -12.20 5.69 4.29
CA ARG A 239 -11.47 5.64 5.57
C ARG A 239 -10.38 6.71 5.64
N LEU A 240 -9.56 6.82 4.60
CA LEU A 240 -8.52 7.85 4.51
C LEU A 240 -9.13 9.24 4.58
N TYR A 241 -10.11 9.53 3.73
CA TYR A 241 -10.76 10.85 3.65
C TYR A 241 -11.33 11.29 4.99
N LYS A 242 -12.06 10.40 5.69
CA LYS A 242 -12.62 10.67 7.02
C LYS A 242 -11.54 11.03 8.04
N ILE A 243 -10.43 10.31 8.04
CA ILE A 243 -9.32 10.52 8.97
C ILE A 243 -8.61 11.84 8.70
N PHE A 244 -8.33 12.15 7.43
CA PHE A 244 -7.70 13.42 7.08
C PHE A 244 -8.58 14.61 7.45
N ILE A 245 -9.90 14.56 7.23
CA ILE A 245 -10.81 15.62 7.69
C ILE A 245 -10.64 15.91 9.18
N GLU A 246 -10.63 14.88 10.02
CA GLU A 246 -10.47 15.07 11.48
C GLU A 246 -9.08 15.60 11.85
N ILE A 247 -8.03 15.11 11.18
CA ILE A 247 -6.67 15.63 11.38
C ILE A 247 -6.63 17.12 11.04
N TYR A 248 -7.15 17.54 9.89
CA TYR A 248 -7.16 18.94 9.48
C TYR A 248 -8.00 19.80 10.42
N LYS A 249 -9.23 19.41 10.76
CA LYS A 249 -10.08 20.12 11.73
C LYS A 249 -9.38 20.31 13.07
N GLY A 250 -8.73 19.26 13.57
CA GLY A 250 -8.03 19.30 14.84
C GLY A 250 -6.71 20.06 14.80
N SER A 251 -6.09 20.23 13.62
CA SER A 251 -4.77 20.87 13.47
C SER A 251 -4.83 22.33 13.02
N LEU A 252 -5.93 22.78 12.40
CA LEU A 252 -6.11 24.17 12.01
C LEU A 252 -6.30 25.09 13.22
N LEU A 253 -5.84 26.35 13.07
CA LEU A 253 -5.96 27.39 14.11
C LEU A 253 -7.39 27.95 14.22
N VAL A 254 -8.08 28.08 13.08
CA VAL A 254 -9.45 28.61 13.00
C VAL A 254 -10.42 27.44 12.77
N LYS A 255 -11.50 27.39 13.54
CA LYS A 255 -12.59 26.44 13.30
C LYS A 255 -13.37 26.89 12.06
N THR A 256 -13.43 26.03 11.05
CA THR A 256 -14.24 26.22 9.84
C THR A 256 -15.24 25.07 9.72
N ASP A 257 -16.51 25.41 9.55
CA ASP A 257 -17.59 24.42 9.48
C ASP A 257 -17.79 23.81 8.09
N LYS A 258 -17.24 24.43 7.03
CA LYS A 258 -17.32 23.91 5.65
C LYS A 258 -16.31 22.79 5.41
N SER A 259 -16.79 21.55 5.40
CA SER A 259 -15.98 20.32 5.25
C SER A 259 -15.01 20.29 4.06
N PHE A 260 -15.42 20.82 2.90
CA PHE A 260 -14.59 20.79 1.67
C PHE A 260 -13.53 21.91 1.61
N SER A 261 -13.75 23.00 2.35
CA SER A 261 -12.81 24.13 2.43
C SER A 261 -11.68 23.88 3.43
N ILE A 262 -11.84 22.90 4.32
CA ILE A 262 -10.86 22.56 5.36
C ILE A 262 -9.62 21.89 4.76
N LEU A 263 -9.78 21.18 3.64
CA LEU A 263 -8.71 20.44 2.99
C LEU A 263 -7.90 21.37 2.09
N THR A 264 -6.59 21.36 2.29
CA THR A 264 -5.67 22.22 1.54
C THR A 264 -5.47 21.71 0.11
N ASN A 265 -4.98 22.57 -0.77
CA ASN A 265 -4.67 22.17 -2.15
C ASN A 265 -3.61 21.06 -2.20
N LYS A 266 -2.69 21.05 -1.24
CA LYS A 266 -1.69 19.97 -1.06
C LYS A 266 -2.35 18.62 -0.80
N PHE A 267 -3.34 18.57 0.10
CA PHE A 267 -4.14 17.35 0.30
C PHE A 267 -4.88 16.95 -0.98
N LYS A 268 -5.52 17.89 -1.67
CA LYS A 268 -6.27 17.60 -2.91
C LYS A 268 -5.35 16.99 -3.98
N LEU A 269 -4.16 17.57 -4.19
CA LEU A 269 -3.16 17.03 -5.11
C LEU A 269 -2.69 15.63 -4.69
N TRP A 270 -2.42 15.44 -3.40
CA TRP A 270 -2.09 14.12 -2.88
C TRP A 270 -3.22 13.11 -3.11
N PHE A 271 -4.47 13.49 -2.87
CA PHE A 271 -5.62 12.60 -3.02
C PHE A 271 -5.86 12.22 -4.48
N VAL A 272 -5.67 13.14 -5.42
CA VAL A 272 -5.69 12.82 -6.86
C VAL A 272 -4.57 11.84 -7.20
N SER A 273 -3.33 12.09 -6.73
CA SER A 273 -2.22 11.16 -6.96
C SER A 273 -2.42 9.78 -6.33
N TYR A 274 -3.09 9.72 -5.17
CA TYR A 274 -3.53 8.48 -4.52
C TYR A 274 -4.53 7.72 -5.39
N ILE A 275 -5.54 8.39 -5.96
CA ILE A 275 -6.47 7.74 -6.88
C ILE A 275 -5.71 7.19 -8.09
N SER A 276 -4.81 7.98 -8.68
CA SER A 276 -4.01 7.54 -9.83
C SER A 276 -3.20 6.28 -9.53
N ILE A 277 -2.49 6.21 -8.40
CA ILE A 277 -1.68 5.01 -8.08
C ILE A 277 -2.54 3.78 -7.78
N MET A 278 -3.75 3.96 -7.27
CA MET A 278 -4.68 2.84 -7.02
C MET A 278 -5.20 2.18 -8.29
N PHE A 279 -5.13 2.85 -9.45
CA PHE A 279 -5.52 2.27 -10.74
C PHE A 279 -4.34 2.04 -11.69
N PHE A 280 -3.20 2.69 -11.48
CA PHE A 280 -2.04 2.59 -12.36
C PHE A 280 -0.78 2.06 -11.67
N ASN A 281 -0.92 1.23 -10.62
CA ASN A 281 0.21 0.48 -10.10
C ASN A 281 0.49 -0.79 -10.94
N PRO A 282 1.70 -1.37 -10.85
CA PRO A 282 2.09 -2.54 -11.66
C PRO A 282 1.18 -3.76 -11.46
N SER A 283 0.67 -3.98 -10.24
CA SER A 283 -0.20 -5.11 -9.94
C SER A 283 -1.56 -5.00 -10.64
N ILE A 284 -2.12 -3.79 -10.71
CA ILE A 284 -3.35 -3.53 -11.47
C ILE A 284 -3.08 -3.66 -12.97
N ILE A 285 -1.99 -3.06 -13.47
CA ILE A 285 -1.65 -3.11 -14.90
C ILE A 285 -1.56 -4.56 -15.37
N THR A 286 -0.75 -5.39 -14.72
CA THR A 286 -0.58 -6.79 -15.11
C THR A 286 -1.86 -7.63 -15.03
N ARG A 287 -2.82 -7.27 -14.17
CA ARG A 287 -4.03 -8.10 -13.93
C ARG A 287 -5.28 -7.60 -14.62
N PHE A 288 -5.31 -6.33 -15.03
CA PHE A 288 -6.49 -5.71 -15.60
C PHE A 288 -6.19 -5.08 -16.96
N TRP A 289 -5.24 -4.14 -17.02
CA TRP A 289 -5.00 -3.38 -18.24
C TRP A 289 -4.21 -4.16 -19.30
N ALA A 290 -3.24 -4.96 -18.86
CA ALA A 290 -2.36 -5.79 -19.68
C ALA A 290 -2.56 -7.28 -19.38
N TYR A 291 -3.80 -7.70 -19.11
CA TYR A 291 -4.11 -9.07 -18.71
C TYR A 291 -3.91 -10.08 -19.86
N ASN A 292 -4.28 -9.70 -21.09
CA ASN A 292 -4.18 -10.56 -22.27
C ASN A 292 -3.15 -9.95 -23.23
N ILE A 293 -1.86 -10.31 -23.05
CA ILE A 293 -0.81 -9.96 -24.00
C ILE A 293 -0.78 -11.05 -25.08
N GLY A 294 -1.22 -10.73 -26.29
CA GLY A 294 -1.27 -11.69 -27.41
C GLY A 294 -0.12 -11.53 -28.39
N ASN A 295 0.33 -10.30 -28.62
CA ASN A 295 1.34 -9.96 -29.63
C ASN A 295 2.35 -8.92 -29.10
N VAL A 296 3.37 -8.61 -29.90
CA VAL A 296 4.42 -7.63 -29.54
C VAL A 296 3.88 -6.20 -29.38
N ASN A 297 2.81 -5.81 -30.08
CA ASN A 297 2.18 -4.50 -29.88
C ASN A 297 1.56 -4.40 -28.48
N ASP A 298 0.82 -5.44 -28.08
CA ASP A 298 0.21 -5.50 -26.74
C ASP A 298 1.29 -5.46 -25.66
N LEU A 299 2.43 -6.12 -25.89
CA LEU A 299 3.58 -6.11 -24.99
C LEU A 299 4.21 -4.70 -24.90
N ALA A 300 4.39 -4.03 -26.03
CA ALA A 300 4.91 -2.66 -26.06
C ALA A 300 3.96 -1.69 -25.34
N ASP A 301 2.65 -1.79 -25.56
CA ASP A 301 1.66 -0.94 -24.91
C ASP A 301 1.53 -1.24 -23.41
N ALA A 302 1.62 -2.51 -23.00
CA ALA A 302 1.71 -2.89 -21.59
C ALA A 302 2.97 -2.26 -20.93
N THR A 303 4.09 -2.27 -21.63
CA THR A 303 5.35 -1.66 -21.17
C THR A 303 5.23 -0.14 -21.05
N LYS A 304 4.45 0.51 -21.94
CA LYS A 304 4.15 1.94 -21.81
C LYS A 304 3.39 2.27 -20.54
N LEU A 305 2.40 1.45 -20.19
CA LEU A 305 1.67 1.59 -18.94
C LEU A 305 2.59 1.40 -17.72
N MET A 306 3.61 0.53 -17.81
CA MET A 306 4.57 0.31 -16.72
C MET A 306 5.48 1.51 -16.45
N TYR A 307 6.02 2.18 -17.47
CA TYR A 307 6.76 3.42 -17.19
C TYR A 307 5.82 4.56 -16.78
N TYR A 308 4.58 4.63 -17.27
CA TYR A 308 3.59 5.59 -16.76
C TYR A 308 3.32 5.37 -15.26
N SER A 309 3.13 4.11 -14.85
CA SER A 309 3.04 3.70 -13.43
C SER A 309 4.21 4.21 -12.61
N SER A 310 5.43 4.10 -13.14
CA SER A 310 6.63 4.63 -12.49
C SER A 310 6.55 6.15 -12.26
N GLY A 311 6.05 6.90 -13.25
CA GLY A 311 5.77 8.34 -13.11
C GLY A 311 4.70 8.64 -12.05
N VAL A 312 3.63 7.86 -12.00
CA VAL A 312 2.57 7.99 -10.98
C VAL A 312 3.09 7.70 -9.58
N ILE A 313 3.95 6.69 -9.41
CA ILE A 313 4.61 6.37 -8.13
C ILE A 313 5.46 7.55 -7.66
N ILE A 314 6.27 8.13 -8.55
CA ILE A 314 7.13 9.29 -8.22
C ILE A 314 6.28 10.46 -7.72
N LEU A 315 5.23 10.82 -8.46
CA LEU A 315 4.33 11.92 -8.09
C LEU A 315 3.63 11.65 -6.75
N PHE A 316 3.12 10.44 -6.55
CA PHE A 316 2.48 10.05 -5.30
C PHE A 316 3.43 10.13 -4.10
N CYS A 317 4.67 9.65 -4.25
CA CYS A 317 5.67 9.73 -3.20
C CYS A 317 6.03 11.18 -2.86
N PHE A 318 6.22 12.02 -3.88
CA PHE A 318 6.50 13.44 -3.71
C PHE A 318 5.36 14.15 -2.94
N PHE A 319 4.11 13.99 -3.39
CA PHE A 319 2.98 14.60 -2.69
C PHE A 319 2.77 14.02 -1.30
N SER A 320 3.13 12.76 -1.06
CA SER A 320 3.07 12.15 0.28
C SER A 320 4.05 12.82 1.25
N VAL A 321 5.27 13.14 0.82
CA VAL A 321 6.23 13.93 1.62
C VAL A 321 5.64 15.30 1.96
N VAL A 322 5.10 16.00 0.96
CA VAL A 322 4.50 17.33 1.14
C VAL A 322 3.35 17.29 2.15
N LEU A 323 2.47 16.28 2.06
CA LEU A 323 1.31 16.13 2.93
C LEU A 323 1.71 15.82 4.39
N VAL A 324 2.63 14.88 4.60
CA VAL A 324 3.08 14.50 5.96
C VAL A 324 3.79 15.68 6.62
N ALA A 325 4.62 16.41 5.87
CA ALA A 325 5.28 17.62 6.35
C ALA A 325 4.29 18.74 6.70
N GLU A 326 3.22 18.91 5.90
CA GLU A 326 2.15 19.87 6.19
C GLU A 326 1.40 19.54 7.48
N ILE A 327 0.96 18.30 7.65
CA ILE A 327 0.25 17.86 8.86
C ILE A 327 1.11 18.09 10.09
N TYR A 328 2.39 17.70 10.02
CA TYR A 328 3.36 17.96 11.08
C TYR A 328 3.42 19.45 11.42
N LYS A 329 3.60 20.32 10.41
CA LYS A 329 3.73 21.76 10.59
C LYS A 329 2.47 22.39 11.20
N LEU A 330 1.28 21.97 10.77
CA LEU A 330 0.01 22.46 11.30
C LEU A 330 -0.12 22.14 12.80
N GLN A 331 0.19 20.91 13.18
CA GLN A 331 0.10 20.47 14.58
C GLN A 331 1.12 21.17 15.49
N GLU A 332 2.36 21.32 15.04
CA GLU A 332 3.40 22.02 15.80
C GLU A 332 3.06 23.51 15.98
N ILE A 333 2.62 24.20 14.92
CA ILE A 333 2.23 25.62 15.01
C ILE A 333 1.07 25.79 16.00
N LYS A 334 0.08 24.91 15.96
CA LYS A 334 -1.07 24.96 16.88
C LYS A 334 -0.64 24.71 18.32
N ASN A 335 0.24 23.74 18.55
CA ASN A 335 0.80 23.45 19.87
C ASN A 335 1.57 24.66 20.42
N LEU A 336 2.45 25.27 19.62
CA LEU A 336 3.23 26.44 20.02
C LEU A 336 2.34 27.65 20.37
N LYS A 337 1.22 27.85 19.67
CA LYS A 337 0.32 28.99 19.90
C LYS A 337 -0.65 28.80 21.06
N PHE A 338 -1.21 27.61 21.24
CA PHE A 338 -2.34 27.38 22.16
C PHE A 338 -2.04 26.39 23.29
N GLY A 339 -0.86 25.76 23.26
CA GLY A 339 -0.45 24.69 24.16
C GLY A 339 -1.26 23.40 23.98
N SER A 340 -0.76 22.32 24.57
CA SER A 340 -1.42 21.02 24.62
C SER A 340 -1.93 20.68 26.01
N ILE A 341 -2.98 19.87 26.08
CA ILE A 341 -3.46 19.24 27.31
C ILE A 341 -2.97 17.79 27.42
N THR A 342 -2.99 17.28 28.65
CA THR A 342 -2.86 15.83 28.88
C THR A 342 -4.24 15.21 28.72
N VAL A 343 -4.35 14.14 27.94
CA VAL A 343 -5.61 13.45 27.68
C VAL A 343 -5.60 12.12 28.43
N ASP A 344 -6.63 11.89 29.24
CA ASP A 344 -6.93 10.58 29.82
C ASP A 344 -7.84 9.81 28.84
N PRO A 345 -7.40 8.68 28.28
CA PRO A 345 -8.20 7.91 27.32
C PRO A 345 -9.47 7.28 27.92
N LEU A 346 -9.67 7.32 29.24
CA LEU A 346 -10.87 6.82 29.93
C LEU A 346 -11.92 7.89 30.24
N GLN A 347 -11.59 9.17 30.02
CA GLN A 347 -12.54 10.30 30.06
C GLN A 347 -13.11 10.55 28.67
#